data_AF-S3ASF2-F1
#
_entry.id   AF-S3ASF2-F1
#
_cell.length_a   1.000
_cell.length_b   1.000
_cell.length_c   1.000
_cell.angle_alpha   90.00
_cell.angle_beta   90.00
_cell.angle_gamma   90.00
#
_symmetry.space_group_name_H-M   'P 1'
#
loop_
_entity.id
_entity.type
_entity.pdbx_description
1 polymer ?
#
loop_
_entity_poly.entity_id
_entity_poly.type
_entity_poly.pdbx_seq_one_letter_code
_entity_poly.pdbx_strand_id
1 'polypeptide(L)'
;MSLHDLVRQEAVARMTRGQRLDQLRALRLYFQRPEQPGFLVSETVEGPMVPVFTSWERLALFAGACAWASTTAEDLMELLPEGVRALVDPLGPRPFLLDAAMADVSGEDVEPAGGVKPAEDAEPVGGAEPADGVGPADSVGPEDAGASRGGA
;
A
#
# COMPACT_ATOMS: atom_id res chain seq x y z
N MET A 1 -2.49 -13.49 8.76
CA MET A 1 -1.16 -12.97 9.10
C MET A 1 -0.22 -14.15 9.27
N SER A 2 0.84 -14.24 8.46
CA SER A 2 1.86 -15.30 8.58
C SER A 2 3.06 -14.83 9.41
N LEU A 3 3.88 -15.76 9.94
CA LEU A 3 5.16 -15.42 10.59
C LEU A 3 6.05 -14.59 9.66
N HIS A 4 6.06 -14.91 8.37
CA HIS A 4 6.79 -14.15 7.36
C HIS A 4 6.30 -12.69 7.29
N ASP A 5 4.99 -12.45 7.33
CA ASP A 5 4.43 -11.09 7.36
C ASP A 5 4.85 -10.34 8.62
N LEU A 6 4.86 -11.03 9.76
CA LEU A 6 5.22 -10.43 11.05
C LEU A 6 6.72 -10.09 11.12
N VAL A 7 7.59 -11.00 10.65
CA VAL A 7 9.03 -10.75 10.51
C VAL A 7 9.28 -9.61 9.54
N ARG A 8 8.55 -9.56 8.42
CA ARG A 8 8.63 -8.46 7.46
C ARG A 8 8.22 -7.13 8.07
N GLN A 9 7.11 -7.10 8.82
CA GLN A 9 6.62 -5.90 9.50
C GLN A 9 7.62 -5.41 10.55
N GLU A 10 8.15 -6.31 11.38
CA GLU A 10 9.12 -5.98 12.42
C GLU A 10 10.45 -5.50 11.83
N ALA A 11 10.92 -6.14 10.74
CA ALA A 11 12.11 -5.70 10.02
C ALA A 11 11.93 -4.27 9.49
N VAL A 12 10.79 -3.96 8.87
CA VAL A 12 10.47 -2.60 8.38
C VAL A 12 10.33 -1.59 9.52
N ALA A 13 9.74 -1.99 10.65
CA ALA A 13 9.56 -1.13 11.82
C ALA A 13 10.89 -0.72 12.47
N ARG A 14 11.90 -1.60 12.42
CA ARG A 14 13.24 -1.34 12.94
C ARG A 14 14.15 -0.55 11.99
N MET A 15 13.77 -0.43 10.72
CA MET A 15 14.60 0.27 9.73
C MET A 15 14.56 1.79 9.92
N THR A 16 15.75 2.39 9.85
CA THR A 16 15.88 3.85 9.77
C THR A 16 15.41 4.37 8.41
N ARG A 17 15.15 5.68 8.30
CA ARG A 17 14.77 6.32 7.02
C ARG A 17 15.84 6.07 5.94
N GLY A 18 17.12 6.22 6.27
CA GLY A 18 18.24 5.97 5.35
C GLY A 18 18.26 4.54 4.84
N GLN A 19 18.13 3.54 5.74
CA GLN A 19 18.09 2.13 5.34
C GLN A 19 16.91 1.80 4.43
N ARG A 20 15.74 2.43 4.65
CA ARG A 20 14.59 2.27 3.75
C ARG A 20 14.85 2.86 2.38
N LEU A 21 15.54 4.00 2.29
CA LEU A 21 15.93 4.61 1.02
C LEU A 21 16.95 3.76 0.27
N ASP A 22 17.98 3.24 0.97
CA ASP A 22 18.96 2.33 0.37
C ASP A 22 18.29 1.05 -0.17
N GLN A 23 17.35 0.49 0.60
CA GLN A 23 16.59 -0.68 0.15
C GLN A 23 15.69 -0.35 -1.05
N LEU A 24 15.08 0.83 -1.08
CA LEU A 24 14.26 1.28 -2.19
C LEU A 24 15.11 1.44 -3.45
N ARG A 25 16.30 2.05 -3.35
CA ARG A 25 17.26 2.19 -4.46
C ARG A 25 17.66 0.84 -5.05
N ALA A 26 17.94 -0.15 -4.19
CA ALA A 26 18.30 -1.50 -4.60
C ALA A 26 17.12 -2.36 -5.12
N LEU A 27 15.88 -1.85 -5.06
CA LEU A 27 14.69 -2.61 -5.44
C LEU A 27 14.70 -2.94 -6.94
N ARG A 28 14.51 -4.22 -7.28
CA ARG A 28 14.32 -4.65 -8.67
C ARG A 28 12.92 -4.25 -9.15
N LEU A 29 12.87 -3.49 -10.23
CA LEU A 29 11.64 -3.09 -10.91
C LEU A 29 11.57 -3.74 -12.29
N TYR A 30 10.35 -4.06 -12.69
CA TYR A 30 10.00 -4.68 -13.96
C TYR A 30 9.11 -3.74 -14.76
N PHE A 31 9.28 -3.73 -16.07
CA PHE A 31 8.47 -2.92 -16.97
C PHE A 31 8.37 -3.58 -18.33
N GLN A 32 7.38 -3.17 -19.11
CA GLN A 32 7.22 -3.65 -20.48
C GLN A 32 8.40 -3.14 -21.32
N ARG A 33 9.04 -4.03 -22.06
CA ARG A 33 10.18 -3.72 -22.93
C ARG A 33 9.67 -3.23 -24.29
N PRO A 34 9.88 -1.95 -24.66
CA PRO A 34 9.59 -1.47 -26.01
C PRO A 34 10.47 -2.11 -27.08
N GLU A 35 10.08 -1.98 -28.34
CA GLU A 35 10.85 -2.48 -29.50
C GLU A 35 12.18 -1.74 -29.67
N GLN A 36 12.21 -0.45 -29.30
CA GLN A 36 13.41 0.39 -29.29
C GLN A 36 13.87 0.63 -27.84
N PRO A 37 15.17 0.79 -27.58
CA PRO A 37 15.68 1.08 -26.24
C PRO A 37 15.02 2.34 -25.65
N GLY A 38 14.40 2.22 -24.48
CA GLY A 38 13.73 3.32 -23.79
C GLY A 38 12.62 2.85 -22.86
N PHE A 39 11.78 3.80 -22.43
CA PHE A 39 10.61 3.55 -21.58
C PHE A 39 9.32 3.87 -22.32
N LEU A 40 8.28 3.09 -22.03
CA LEU A 40 6.93 3.39 -22.48
C LEU A 40 6.30 4.39 -21.52
N VAL A 41 6.19 5.63 -22.00
CA VAL A 41 5.60 6.75 -21.25
C VAL A 41 4.11 6.83 -21.57
N SER A 42 3.31 6.92 -20.52
CA SER A 42 1.87 7.16 -20.58
C SER A 42 1.57 8.59 -20.15
N GLU A 43 0.82 9.32 -20.98
CA GLU A 43 0.31 10.64 -20.61
C GLU A 43 -0.81 10.49 -19.59
N THR A 44 -0.69 11.17 -18.45
CA THR A 44 -1.72 11.18 -17.40
C THR A 44 -2.11 12.61 -17.04
N VAL A 45 -3.22 12.77 -16.31
CA VAL A 45 -3.64 14.09 -15.79
C VAL A 45 -2.62 14.73 -14.84
N GLU A 46 -1.75 13.91 -14.25
CA GLU A 46 -0.67 14.34 -13.37
C GLU A 46 0.68 14.47 -14.12
N GLY A 47 0.68 14.33 -15.46
CA GLY A 47 1.87 14.40 -16.30
C GLY A 47 2.33 13.04 -16.85
N PRO A 48 3.46 13.02 -17.60
CA PRO A 48 3.96 11.81 -18.23
C PRO A 48 4.53 10.83 -17.18
N MET A 49 4.11 9.57 -17.27
CA MET A 49 4.47 8.54 -16.30
C MET A 49 4.88 7.21 -16.96
N VAL A 50 5.83 6.52 -16.35
CA VAL A 50 6.22 5.15 -16.72
C VAL A 50 5.68 4.16 -15.68
N PRO A 51 4.78 3.24 -16.06
CA PRO A 51 4.34 2.19 -15.14
C PRO A 51 5.45 1.15 -14.93
N VAL A 52 5.83 0.93 -13.68
CA VAL A 52 6.85 -0.05 -13.27
C VAL A 52 6.31 -0.92 -12.15
N PHE A 53 6.87 -2.11 -11.97
CA PHE A 53 6.28 -3.15 -11.13
C PHE A 53 7.32 -3.82 -10.25
N THR A 54 6.97 -4.16 -9.01
CA THR A 54 7.88 -4.91 -8.11
C THR A 54 7.84 -6.42 -8.32
N SER A 55 6.96 -6.91 -9.21
CA SER A 55 6.79 -8.33 -9.53
C SER A 55 6.27 -8.54 -10.94
N TRP A 56 6.57 -9.69 -11.54
CA TRP A 56 6.11 -10.06 -12.88
C TRP A 56 4.60 -10.27 -12.94
N GLU A 57 4.01 -10.77 -11.86
CA GLU A 57 2.57 -10.98 -11.75
C GLU A 57 1.83 -9.65 -11.89
N ARG A 58 2.32 -8.57 -11.26
CA ARG A 58 1.72 -7.24 -11.39
C ARG A 58 1.90 -6.65 -12.78
N LEU A 59 3.06 -6.87 -13.41
CA LEU A 59 3.26 -6.49 -14.81
C LEU A 59 2.27 -7.22 -15.73
N ALA A 60 2.11 -8.53 -15.55
CA ALA A 60 1.17 -9.34 -16.34
C ALA A 60 -0.29 -8.93 -16.11
N LEU A 61 -0.66 -8.55 -14.88
CA LEU A 61 -1.99 -8.02 -14.59
C LEU A 61 -2.26 -6.68 -15.29
N PHE A 62 -1.23 -5.84 -15.43
CA PHE A 62 -1.36 -4.53 -16.05
C PHE A 62 -1.31 -4.58 -17.59
N ALA A 63 -0.32 -5.29 -18.16
CA ALA A 63 0.00 -5.27 -19.58
C ALA A 63 -0.33 -6.58 -20.32
N GLY A 64 -0.79 -7.61 -19.61
CA GLY A 64 -0.94 -8.95 -20.17
C GLY A 64 0.42 -9.61 -20.47
N ALA A 65 0.40 -10.62 -21.35
CA ALA A 65 1.61 -11.26 -21.83
C ALA A 65 2.40 -10.29 -22.72
N CYS A 66 3.59 -9.87 -22.27
CA CYS A 66 4.44 -8.94 -22.99
C CYS A 66 5.94 -9.28 -22.83
N ALA A 67 6.76 -8.71 -23.72
CA ALA A 67 8.20 -8.67 -23.49
C ALA A 67 8.49 -7.74 -22.31
N TRP A 68 9.40 -8.14 -21.42
CA TRP A 68 9.72 -7.39 -20.22
C TRP A 68 11.22 -7.14 -20.10
N ALA A 69 11.55 -6.08 -19.37
CA ALA A 69 12.89 -5.77 -18.92
C ALA A 69 12.87 -5.49 -17.42
N SER A 70 14.04 -5.47 -16.81
CA SER A 70 14.18 -5.18 -15.38
C SER A 70 15.40 -4.33 -15.13
N THR A 71 15.30 -3.43 -14.16
CA THR A 71 16.42 -2.61 -13.69
C THR A 71 16.27 -2.34 -12.19
N THR A 72 17.26 -1.72 -11.54
CA THR A 72 17.11 -1.26 -10.15
C THR A 72 16.34 0.06 -10.10
N ALA A 73 15.75 0.41 -8.97
CA ALA A 73 15.08 1.69 -8.81
C ALA A 73 16.07 2.87 -8.91
N GLU A 74 17.31 2.68 -8.45
CA GLU A 74 18.40 3.64 -8.62
C GLU A 74 18.70 3.89 -10.10
N ASP A 75 19.02 2.84 -10.85
CA ASP A 75 19.26 2.95 -12.30
C ASP A 75 18.06 3.57 -13.02
N LEU A 76 16.83 3.24 -12.61
CA LEU A 76 15.62 3.81 -13.20
C LEU A 76 15.58 5.33 -13.00
N MET A 77 15.86 5.82 -11.79
CA MET A 77 15.86 7.27 -11.50
C MET A 77 16.90 8.02 -12.33
N GLU A 78 18.07 7.42 -12.58
CA GLU A 78 19.11 8.02 -13.42
C GLU A 78 18.76 8.03 -14.92
N LEU A 79 17.96 7.05 -15.37
CA LEU A 79 17.59 6.89 -16.78
C LEU A 79 16.30 7.60 -17.17
N LEU A 80 15.52 8.07 -16.19
CA LEU A 80 14.25 8.74 -16.46
C LEU A 80 14.47 10.11 -17.14
N PRO A 81 13.71 10.42 -18.20
CA PRO A 81 13.73 11.76 -18.80
C PRO A 81 13.24 12.83 -17.81
N GLU A 82 13.75 14.06 -17.94
CA GLU A 82 13.26 15.20 -17.15
C GLU A 82 11.74 15.38 -17.29
N GLY A 83 11.06 15.55 -16.16
CA GLY A 83 9.61 15.73 -16.10
C GLY A 83 8.80 14.44 -16.18
N VAL A 84 9.43 13.27 -16.37
CA VAL A 84 8.77 11.95 -16.38
C VAL A 84 8.95 11.24 -15.04
N ARG A 85 7.85 10.73 -14.49
CA ARG A 85 7.86 10.01 -13.20
C ARG A 85 7.57 8.53 -13.36
N ALA A 86 8.10 7.69 -12.50
CA ALA A 86 7.76 6.26 -12.48
C ALA A 86 6.61 5.99 -11.50
N LEU A 87 5.55 5.33 -11.97
CA LEU A 87 4.44 4.88 -11.13
C LEU A 87 4.64 3.40 -10.78
N VAL A 88 4.98 3.13 -9.53
CA VAL A 88 5.26 1.78 -9.04
C VAL A 88 3.97 1.08 -8.63
N ASP A 89 3.72 -0.08 -9.23
CA ASP A 89 2.59 -0.97 -8.96
C ASP A 89 1.23 -0.27 -8.98
N PRO A 90 0.81 0.34 -10.11
CA PRO A 90 -0.43 1.11 -10.23
C PRO A 90 -1.70 0.35 -9.80
N LEU A 91 -1.73 -0.97 -10.02
CA LEU A 91 -2.85 -1.84 -9.63
C LEU A 91 -2.61 -2.56 -8.29
N GLY A 92 -1.51 -2.23 -7.61
CA GLY A 92 -1.11 -2.82 -6.34
C GLY A 92 -1.86 -2.20 -5.15
N PRO A 93 -1.73 -2.80 -3.95
CA PRO A 93 -2.39 -2.30 -2.75
C PRO A 93 -1.82 -0.98 -2.24
N ARG A 94 -0.61 -0.61 -2.68
CA ARG A 94 0.10 0.62 -2.29
C ARG A 94 0.91 1.14 -3.48
N PRO A 95 0.25 1.75 -4.48
CA PRO A 95 0.97 2.42 -5.54
C PRO A 95 1.74 3.61 -4.97
N PHE A 96 2.92 3.89 -5.51
CA PHE A 96 3.69 5.08 -5.16
C PHE A 96 4.46 5.62 -6.36
N LEU A 97 4.78 6.91 -6.32
CA LEU A 97 5.57 7.57 -7.35
C LEU A 97 7.05 7.55 -6.98
N LEU A 98 7.88 7.27 -7.96
CA LEU A 98 9.33 7.40 -7.91
C LEU A 98 9.74 8.49 -8.91
N ASP A 99 10.53 9.43 -8.43
CA ASP A 99 10.98 10.60 -9.19
C ASP A 99 12.50 10.72 -9.07
N ALA A 100 13.17 11.16 -10.13
CA ALA A 100 14.60 11.41 -10.14
C ALA A 100 15.01 12.43 -9.07
N ALA A 101 14.15 13.41 -8.76
CA ALA A 101 14.39 14.36 -7.67
C ALA A 101 14.44 13.72 -6.26
N MET A 102 13.94 12.47 -6.09
CA MET A 102 14.10 11.71 -4.85
C MET A 102 15.47 11.04 -4.71
N ALA A 103 16.33 11.09 -5.73
CA ALA A 103 17.71 10.60 -5.64
C ALA A 103 18.62 11.58 -4.86
N ASP A 104 18.29 12.88 -4.84
CA ASP A 104 19.07 13.94 -4.19
C ASP A 104 18.79 14.13 -2.69
N VAL A 105 17.88 13.35 -2.09
CA VAL A 105 17.69 13.35 -0.63
C VAL A 105 18.79 12.57 0.08
N SER A 106 20.02 13.08 -0.02
CA SER A 106 21.04 12.87 1.00
C SER A 106 20.65 13.67 2.25
N GLY A 107 19.90 13.02 3.15
CA GLY A 107 20.05 13.26 4.59
C GLY A 107 19.58 14.58 5.20
N GLU A 108 18.73 15.39 4.56
CA GLU A 108 18.07 16.50 5.25
C GLU A 108 16.55 16.47 5.06
N ASP A 109 15.87 16.91 6.11
CA ASP A 109 14.47 16.73 6.42
C ASP A 109 13.54 17.20 5.28
N VAL A 110 12.91 16.24 4.59
CA VAL A 110 11.70 16.54 3.80
C VAL A 110 10.49 16.33 4.71
N GLU A 111 9.99 17.43 5.25
CA GLU A 111 8.60 17.59 5.71
C GLU A 111 7.65 17.17 4.58
N PRO A 112 6.58 16.41 4.87
CA PRO A 112 5.59 16.07 3.87
C PRO A 112 4.83 17.34 3.46
N ALA A 113 5.14 17.87 2.28
CA ALA A 113 4.33 18.91 1.68
C ALA A 113 2.93 18.38 1.37
N GLY A 114 1.92 19.02 1.98
CA GLY A 114 0.56 19.07 1.46
C GLY A 114 -0.39 17.99 1.99
N GLY A 115 -0.97 18.24 3.15
CA GLY A 115 -2.18 17.56 3.58
C GLY A 115 -3.33 17.83 2.61
N VAL A 116 -3.85 16.78 1.98
CA VAL A 116 -5.26 16.75 1.61
C VAL A 116 -6.04 16.32 2.85
N LYS A 117 -6.79 17.26 3.41
CA LYS A 117 -7.81 16.97 4.42
C LYS A 117 -8.77 15.92 3.85
N PRO A 118 -9.09 14.83 4.56
CA PRO A 118 -10.35 14.15 4.31
C PRO A 118 -11.47 15.17 4.54
N ALA A 119 -12.20 15.50 3.49
CA ALA A 119 -13.48 16.18 3.63
C ALA A 119 -14.50 15.11 4.05
N GLU A 120 -14.70 14.95 5.35
CA GLU A 120 -15.94 14.41 5.92
C GLU A 120 -16.30 15.24 7.15
N ASP A 121 -16.81 16.44 6.88
CA ASP A 121 -17.79 17.08 7.75
C ASP A 121 -19.12 17.02 6.98
N ALA A 122 -19.76 15.85 7.06
CA ALA A 122 -21.17 15.70 6.75
C ALA A 122 -21.88 15.59 8.10
N GLU A 123 -22.60 16.64 8.44
CA GLU A 123 -23.31 16.82 9.69
C GLU A 123 -24.21 15.62 10.03
N PRO A 124 -24.23 15.11 11.28
CA PRO A 124 -25.24 14.16 11.69
C PRO A 124 -26.56 14.90 11.88
N VAL A 125 -27.43 14.82 10.88
CA VAL A 125 -28.83 15.19 11.01
C VAL A 125 -29.55 14.22 11.97
N GLY A 126 -29.97 14.73 13.12
CA GLY A 126 -31.16 14.29 13.86
C GLY A 126 -31.05 13.01 14.68
N GLY A 127 -30.40 13.08 15.85
CA GLY A 127 -30.59 12.11 16.93
C GLY A 127 -31.74 12.54 17.83
N ALA A 128 -32.86 11.82 17.78
CA ALA A 128 -34.00 11.99 18.65
C ALA A 128 -33.62 11.79 20.14
N GLU A 129 -34.29 12.57 20.97
CA GLU A 129 -34.27 12.63 22.44
C GLU A 129 -34.28 11.25 23.13
N PRO A 130 -33.48 11.01 24.19
CA PRO A 130 -33.61 9.80 24.98
C PRO A 130 -34.72 9.97 26.02
N ALA A 131 -35.75 9.13 25.94
CA ALA A 131 -36.77 9.01 26.98
C ALA A 131 -36.31 8.05 28.09
N ASP A 132 -36.62 8.46 29.31
CA ASP A 132 -36.50 7.82 30.62
C ASP A 132 -36.71 6.29 30.67
N GLY A 133 -35.79 5.62 31.37
CA GLY A 133 -36.05 4.76 32.53
C GLY A 133 -36.86 3.47 32.37
N VAL A 134 -36.21 2.31 32.56
CA VAL A 134 -36.72 1.16 33.35
C VAL A 134 -35.52 0.40 33.94
N GLY A 135 -35.57 0.12 35.24
CA GLY A 135 -34.51 -0.48 36.06
C GLY A 135 -34.26 -1.99 35.86
N PRO A 136 -33.27 -2.55 36.57
CA PRO A 136 -32.86 -3.95 36.40
C PRO A 136 -33.82 -4.90 37.12
N ALA A 137 -34.33 -5.91 36.40
CA ALA A 137 -35.02 -7.04 36.99
C ALA A 137 -34.10 -8.26 36.99
N ASP A 138 -33.74 -8.62 38.22
CA ASP A 138 -33.62 -9.95 38.84
C ASP A 138 -33.07 -11.18 38.07
N SER A 139 -32.24 -11.90 38.82
CA SER A 139 -31.58 -13.16 38.47
C SER A 139 -32.56 -14.35 38.48
N VAL A 140 -32.23 -15.45 37.77
CA VAL A 140 -32.46 -16.90 38.04
C VAL A 140 -32.35 -17.63 36.68
N GLY A 141 -31.59 -18.71 36.47
CA GLY A 141 -30.70 -19.55 37.27
C GLY A 141 -29.95 -20.51 36.31
N PRO A 142 -28.94 -21.28 36.76
CA PRO A 142 -28.26 -22.26 35.92
C PRO A 142 -29.02 -23.60 35.90
N GLU A 143 -29.27 -24.15 34.71
CA GLU A 143 -29.69 -25.55 34.57
C GLU A 143 -28.47 -26.46 34.63
N ASP A 144 -28.35 -27.14 35.77
CA ASP A 144 -27.32 -28.10 36.12
C ASP A 144 -27.57 -29.46 35.44
N ALA A 145 -26.47 -30.11 35.10
CA ALA A 145 -26.42 -31.40 34.44
C ALA A 145 -26.77 -32.56 35.39
N GLY A 146 -27.57 -33.51 34.90
CA GLY A 146 -27.46 -34.89 35.35
C GLY A 146 -28.77 -35.67 35.40
N ALA A 147 -28.88 -36.73 34.60
CA ALA A 147 -29.28 -38.05 35.08
C ALA A 147 -29.13 -39.12 34.00
N SER A 148 -28.44 -40.19 34.39
CA SER A 148 -28.28 -41.47 33.71
C SER A 148 -29.53 -42.36 33.87
N ARG A 149 -29.55 -43.49 33.11
CA ARG A 149 -30.50 -44.66 33.07
C ARG A 149 -31.53 -44.57 31.92
N GLY A 150 -31.81 -45.59 31.09
CA GLY A 150 -31.40 -46.99 30.96
C GLY A 150 -32.40 -47.72 30.00
N GLY A 151 -32.07 -48.93 29.54
CA GLY A 151 -32.95 -49.87 28.81
C GLY A 151 -32.40 -50.23 27.42
N ALA A 152 -31.75 -51.39 27.23
CA ALA A 152 -32.31 -52.75 27.10
C ALA A 152 -33.10 -52.94 25.80
#